data_AF-A0A822YCF6-F1
#
_entry.id   AF-A0A822YCF6-F1
#
_cell.length_a   1.000
_cell.length_b   1.000
_cell.length_c   1.000
_cell.angle_alpha   90.00
_cell.angle_beta   90.00
_cell.angle_gamma   90.00
#
_symmetry.space_group_name_H-M   'P 1'
#
loop_
_entity.id
_entity.type
_entity.pdbx_description
1 polymer ?
#
loop_
_entity_poly.entity_id
_entity_poly.type
_entity_poly.pdbx_seq_one_letter_code
_entity_poly.pdbx_strand_id
1 'polypeptide(L)'
;MGTQEGSKTVSNSPARKERTVRYGECRKNHAAHIGGYAVDGCREFMPAGEEGTSAALKCAACNCHRNFHKREDNDSKENTDMVEHKTFSVFTRIKR
;
A
#
# COMPACT_ATOMS: atom_id res chain seq x y z
N MET A 1 -7.55 37.07 23.42
CA MET A 1 -8.14 36.54 22.18
C MET A 1 -7.61 35.13 21.93
N GLY A 2 -8.50 34.15 21.70
CA GLY A 2 -8.31 32.82 21.07
C GLY A 2 -7.39 31.82 21.79
N THR A 3 -7.89 30.88 22.61
CA THR A 3 -8.50 29.55 22.35
C THR A 3 -7.54 28.45 21.85
N GLN A 4 -7.77 27.25 22.40
CA GLN A 4 -6.90 26.09 22.51
C GLN A 4 -7.06 25.12 21.32
N GLU A 5 -6.21 24.07 21.35
CA GLU A 5 -6.52 22.66 21.01
C GLU A 5 -6.25 22.07 19.60
N GLY A 6 -5.64 20.88 19.66
CA GLY A 6 -5.77 19.78 18.70
C GLY A 6 -4.46 19.36 18.04
N SER A 7 -4.01 18.11 18.03
CA SER A 7 -4.47 16.85 18.61
C SER A 7 -3.27 15.91 18.55
N LYS A 8 -2.64 15.61 19.68
CA LYS A 8 -1.67 14.50 19.75
C LYS A 8 -2.49 13.22 19.92
N THR A 9 -2.86 12.57 18.82
CA THR A 9 -3.50 11.25 18.88
C THR A 9 -2.45 10.23 19.29
N VAL A 10 -2.32 9.98 20.60
CA VAL A 10 -1.63 8.82 21.15
C VAL A 10 -2.61 7.66 21.08
N SER A 11 -2.62 6.94 19.96
CA SER A 11 -3.40 5.73 19.78
C SER A 11 -2.67 4.55 20.45
N ASN A 12 -2.94 4.35 21.74
CA ASN A 12 -2.62 3.10 22.43
C ASN A 12 -3.63 2.03 21.98
N SER A 13 -3.25 1.21 21.00
CA SER A 13 -4.02 0.05 20.53
C SER A 13 -3.06 -1.11 20.27
N PRO A 14 -3.45 -2.37 20.54
CA PRO A 14 -2.57 -3.52 20.32
C PRO A 14 -2.12 -3.49 18.86
N ALA A 15 -0.81 -3.52 18.65
CA ALA A 15 -0.12 -3.29 17.38
C ALA A 15 -0.57 -4.29 16.31
N ARG A 16 -1.74 -4.07 15.71
CA ARG A 16 -2.06 -4.58 14.39
C ARG A 16 -1.03 -3.92 13.50
N LYS A 17 -0.02 -4.68 13.04
CA LYS A 17 0.99 -4.22 12.05
C LYS A 17 0.23 -3.40 11.01
N GLU A 18 0.29 -2.07 11.13
CA GLU A 18 -0.39 -1.19 10.20
C GLU A 18 0.33 -1.45 8.89
N ARG A 19 -0.34 -2.19 8.00
CA ARG A 19 0.12 -2.36 6.64
C ARG A 19 0.06 -0.97 6.04
N THR A 20 1.13 -0.20 6.17
CA THR A 20 1.25 1.13 5.59
C THR A 20 1.33 0.91 4.10
N VAL A 21 0.18 0.94 3.44
CA VAL A 21 0.10 0.80 1.99
C VAL A 21 0.63 2.10 1.38
N ARG A 22 1.76 2.02 0.69
CA ARG A 22 2.31 3.13 -0.10
C ARG A 22 1.90 2.95 -1.55
N TYR A 23 1.73 4.05 -2.28
CA TYR A 23 1.46 4.03 -3.71
C TYR A 23 2.64 4.71 -4.41
N GLY A 24 3.30 3.98 -5.31
CA GLY A 24 4.51 4.42 -6.00
C GLY A 24 4.21 4.91 -7.41
N GLU A 25 4.71 4.15 -8.39
CA GLU A 25 4.69 4.54 -9.81
C GLU A 25 3.29 4.56 -10.45
N CYS A 26 2.96 5.58 -11.24
CA CYS A 26 1.73 5.59 -12.05
C CYS A 26 1.90 4.67 -13.28
N ARG A 27 0.91 3.82 -13.54
CA ARG A 27 0.90 2.89 -14.70
C ARG A 27 -0.23 3.16 -15.69
N LYS A 28 -0.93 4.29 -15.58
CA LYS A 28 -2.00 4.65 -16.52
C LYS A 28 -1.40 5.05 -17.86
N ASN A 29 -1.92 4.49 -18.96
CA ASN A 29 -1.64 5.01 -20.30
C ASN A 29 -2.50 6.26 -20.56
N HIS A 30 -1.84 7.41 -20.71
CA HIS A 30 -2.48 8.70 -21.01
C HIS A 30 -2.72 8.89 -22.51
N ALA A 31 -1.94 8.24 -23.36
CA ALA A 31 -2.07 8.33 -24.82
C ALA A 31 -2.98 7.25 -25.42
N ALA A 32 -3.59 6.38 -24.60
CA ALA A 32 -4.46 5.30 -25.07
C ALA A 32 -5.58 5.81 -26.00
N HIS A 33 -6.14 6.99 -25.69
CA HIS A 33 -7.21 7.58 -26.50
C HIS A 33 -6.75 8.01 -27.91
N ILE A 34 -5.46 8.32 -28.06
CA ILE A 34 -4.85 8.76 -29.32
C ILE A 34 -4.24 7.55 -30.08
N GLY A 35 -4.36 6.34 -29.53
CA GLY A 35 -3.74 5.14 -30.09
C GLY A 35 -2.24 5.01 -29.78
N GLY A 36 -1.74 5.82 -28.82
CA GLY A 36 -0.35 5.80 -28.38
C GLY A 36 -0.16 5.11 -27.02
N TYR A 37 1.10 5.04 -26.58
CA TYR A 37 1.47 4.61 -25.25
C TYR A 37 2.38 5.67 -24.59
N ALA A 38 1.82 6.39 -23.62
CA ALA A 38 2.56 7.38 -22.83
C ALA A 38 2.11 7.30 -21.38
N VAL A 39 3.06 7.11 -20.47
CA VAL A 39 2.82 7.02 -19.02
C VAL A 39 3.47 8.23 -18.38
N ASP A 40 2.75 8.90 -17.48
CA ASP A 40 3.15 10.19 -16.89
C ASP A 40 4.29 10.08 -15.86
N GLY A 41 4.81 8.88 -15.63
CA GLY A 41 6.08 8.67 -14.93
C GLY A 41 6.15 9.17 -13.49
N CYS A 42 5.04 9.27 -12.76
CA CYS A 42 5.07 9.59 -11.33
C CYS A 42 5.87 8.53 -10.58
N ARG A 43 6.75 8.92 -9.65
CA ARG A 43 7.53 8.00 -8.82
C ARG A 43 6.91 7.76 -7.43
N GLU A 44 6.20 8.76 -6.93
CA GLU A 44 5.54 8.72 -5.63
C GLU A 44 4.12 9.27 -5.75
N PHE A 45 3.16 8.65 -5.07
CA PHE A 45 1.81 9.17 -4.99
C PHE A 45 1.74 10.34 -4.00
N MET A 46 1.44 11.52 -4.53
CA MET A 46 1.13 12.71 -3.74
C MET A 46 -0.37 13.00 -3.83
N PRO A 47 -1.14 12.97 -2.72
CA PRO A 47 -2.56 13.31 -2.75
C PRO A 47 -2.75 14.78 -3.10
N ALA A 48 -3.72 15.09 -3.96
CA ALA A 48 -4.02 16.46 -4.40
C ALA A 48 -4.84 17.30 -3.42
N GLY A 49 -5.37 16.69 -2.34
CA GLY A 49 -6.23 17.38 -1.37
C GLY A 49 -6.17 16.76 0.02
N GLU A 50 -7.02 17.25 0.91
CA GLU A 50 -7.04 16.88 2.34
C GLU A 50 -7.48 15.44 2.58
N GLU A 51 -6.88 14.80 3.60
CA GLU A 51 -7.16 13.43 4.01
C GLU A 51 -8.65 13.23 4.31
N GLY A 52 -9.29 12.27 3.62
CA GLY A 52 -10.73 12.00 3.72
C GLY A 52 -11.59 12.59 2.59
N THR A 53 -11.03 13.46 1.73
CA THR A 53 -11.74 13.99 0.56
C THR A 53 -11.52 13.13 -0.70
N SER A 54 -12.41 13.24 -1.69
CA SER A 54 -12.22 12.59 -3.01
C SER A 54 -10.97 13.10 -3.75
N ALA A 55 -10.49 14.29 -3.41
CA ALA A 55 -9.28 14.88 -3.98
C ALA A 55 -8.01 14.16 -3.48
N ALA A 56 -8.00 13.68 -2.22
CA ALA A 56 -6.89 12.88 -1.70
C ALA A 56 -6.72 11.50 -2.37
N LEU A 57 -7.72 11.04 -3.13
CA LEU A 57 -7.65 9.80 -3.90
C LEU A 57 -6.93 9.97 -5.25
N LYS A 58 -6.64 11.21 -5.66
CA LYS A 58 -6.02 11.55 -6.93
C LYS A 58 -4.61 12.07 -6.72
N CYS A 59 -3.72 11.71 -7.65
CA CYS A 59 -2.35 12.16 -7.67
C CYS A 59 -2.28 13.63 -8.11
N ALA A 60 -1.58 14.48 -7.37
CA ALA A 60 -1.38 15.89 -7.69
C ALA A 60 -0.59 16.11 -9.00
N ALA A 61 0.31 15.17 -9.35
CA ALA A 61 1.13 15.27 -10.56
C ALA A 61 0.38 14.83 -11.82
N CYS A 62 -0.18 13.61 -11.83
CA CYS A 62 -0.81 13.04 -13.04
C CYS A 62 -2.35 13.05 -13.04
N ASN A 63 -2.98 13.57 -11.99
CA ASN A 63 -4.43 13.53 -11.76
C ASN A 63 -5.08 12.13 -11.86
N CYS A 64 -4.27 11.06 -11.80
CA CYS A 64 -4.76 9.69 -11.80
C CYS A 64 -5.23 9.27 -10.42
N HIS A 65 -6.21 8.38 -10.38
CA HIS A 65 -6.62 7.75 -9.14
C HIS A 65 -5.46 6.89 -8.57
N ARG A 66 -5.32 6.84 -7.24
CA ARG A 66 -4.31 6.03 -6.53
C ARG A 66 -4.27 4.55 -6.95
N ASN A 67 -5.39 4.02 -7.46
CA ASN A 67 -5.49 2.64 -7.96
C ASN A 67 -4.68 2.39 -9.25
N PHE A 68 -4.37 3.45 -10.02
CA PHE A 68 -3.47 3.35 -11.16
C PHE A 68 -2.00 3.44 -10.77
N HIS A 69 -1.71 3.77 -9.50
CA HIS A 69 -0.38 3.71 -8.96
C HIS A 69 -0.11 2.32 -8.41
N LYS A 70 1.11 1.83 -8.62
CA LYS A 70 1.55 0.55 -8.07
C LYS A 70 1.43 0.61 -6.55
N ARG A 71 0.63 -0.32 -6.01
CA ARG A 71 0.50 -0.52 -4.57
C ARG A 71 1.76 -1.22 -4.07
N GLU A 72 2.49 -0.52 -3.20
CA GLU A 72 3.63 -1.05 -2.47
C GLU A 72 3.15 -1.38 -1.07
N ASP A 73 2.80 -2.65 -0.90
CA ASP A 73 2.64 -3.21 0.43
C ASP A 73 4.04 -3.28 1.03
N ASN A 74 4.36 -2.35 1.95
CA ASN A 74 5.48 -2.51 2.88
C ASN A 74 5.11 -3.63 3.86
N ASP A 75 4.96 -4.83 3.32
CA ASP A 75 4.90 -6.06 4.09
C ASP A 75 6.32 -6.21 4.61
N SER A 76 6.55 -5.75 5.84
CA SER A 76 7.63 -6.29 6.65
C SER A 76 7.38 -7.78 6.71
N LYS A 77 7.90 -8.50 5.70
CA LYS A 77 8.10 -9.94 5.73
C LYS A 77 9.08 -10.18 6.87
N GLU A 78 8.55 -10.19 8.08
CA GLU A 78 9.06 -11.11 9.06
C GLU A 78 8.98 -12.47 8.36
N ASN A 79 10.16 -12.97 8.04
CA ASN A 79 10.40 -14.33 7.65
C ASN A 79 9.72 -15.24 8.69
N THR A 80 8.48 -15.62 8.43
CA THR A 80 7.85 -16.79 9.02
C THR A 80 7.88 -17.89 7.96
N ASP A 81 9.06 -18.16 7.41
CA ASP A 81 9.34 -19.48 6.84
C ASP A 81 9.97 -20.31 7.96
N MET A 82 9.40 -21.49 8.20
CA MET A 82 9.84 -22.57 9.10
C MET A 82 9.17 -22.73 10.48
N VAL A 83 7.84 -22.68 10.59
CA VAL A 83 7.13 -23.66 11.45
C VAL A 83 5.84 -24.11 10.75
N GLU A 84 5.62 -25.42 10.64
CA GLU A 84 4.43 -26.10 10.08
C GLU A 84 4.33 -26.34 8.56
N HIS A 85 5.40 -26.86 7.95
CA HIS A 85 5.28 -27.78 6.81
C HIS A 85 5.82 -29.20 7.14
N LYS A 86 5.72 -29.64 8.41
CA LYS A 86 6.21 -30.95 8.85
C LYS A 86 5.20 -31.81 9.62
N THR A 87 3.92 -31.76 9.26
CA THR A 87 2.92 -32.74 9.73
C THR A 87 2.53 -33.79 8.69
N PHE A 88 3.21 -33.86 7.53
CA PHE A 88 2.90 -34.88 6.51
C PHE A 88 4.06 -35.78 6.05
N SER A 89 5.19 -35.83 6.77
CA SER A 89 6.24 -36.81 6.43
C SER A 89 7.03 -37.29 7.65
N VAL A 90 6.34 -37.84 8.64
CA VAL A 90 6.91 -38.77 9.63
C VAL A 90 6.37 -40.20 9.50
N PHE A 91 5.56 -40.48 8.47
CA PHE A 91 5.05 -41.84 8.19
C PHE A 91 5.85 -42.63 7.15
N THR A 92 7.15 -42.34 7.00
CA THR A 92 8.08 -43.16 6.19
C THR A 92 9.26 -43.66 6.99
N ARG A 93 9.04 -44.26 8.19
CA ARG A 93 10.00 -45.21 8.77
C ARG A 93 9.51 -46.07 9.94
N ILE A 94 8.41 -46.81 9.81
CA ILE A 94 8.17 -47.99 10.68
C ILE A 94 7.76 -49.17 9.82
N LYS A 95 8.68 -50.13 9.73
CA LYS A 95 8.53 -51.45 9.14
C LYS A 95 7.34 -52.19 9.78
N ARG A 96 6.45 -52.73 8.96
CA ARG A 96 5.82 -54.02 9.20
C ARG A 96 5.95 -54.83 7.92
#